data_AF-A0A1F9P4V3-F1
#
_entry.id   AF-A0A1F9P4V3-F1
#
_cell.length_a   1.000
_cell.length_b   1.000
_cell.length_c   1.000
_cell.angle_alpha   90.00
_cell.angle_beta   90.00
_cell.angle_gamma   90.00
#
_symmetry.space_group_name_H-M   'P 1'
#
loop_
_entity.id
_entity.type
_entity.pdbx_description
1 polymer ?
#
loop_
_entity_poly.entity_id
_entity_poly.type
_entity_poly.pdbx_seq_one_letter_code
_entity_poly.pdbx_strand_id
1 'polypeptide(L)'
;MSSVINCIKRFYYRLFQFDDRLLLIISGSIAGICSGLAAVALRLSLESVLEWLHPFRQYAWAFIFPAAGALLSSLFLEKIIREKAGHGVPEVISSVSRYGGLLRLRSSYSRLISSFLTIGSGGSAGPEAPVVMSGSAIGSNIAKFLQLNDRQRTTLVGCGTAGAIAAIFNAPIAGLVFAIEVILGEWKFVNIIPIAIAAVAGAQVSQSIIPENVLFTHHPFDVGFSDILPSLCLALIAALVSVLFTKVLRQTGTLAKKTFFPFWIRAVMGGSVVGLIGIFFPVVLGEGYHYIQSMISGGFSLGLFLSFAAVFAKIIATAVTLGWGGSGGIFAPCLMIGSLTGIVFHKILFMILPDTGCASQGAYALLGMTGLVSGVMQAPLTGIFLIVEITGGYETILPLIVVSSISSTMSHYLEPASFYFKELIE
;
A
#
# COMPACT_ATOMS: atom_id res chain seq x y z
N MET A 1 21.80 -32.10 -7.90
CA MET A 1 20.74 -31.10 -7.64
C MET A 1 19.41 -31.48 -8.29
N SER A 2 19.38 -31.95 -9.54
CA SER A 2 18.15 -32.42 -10.22
C SER A 2 17.47 -33.65 -9.58
N SER A 3 18.24 -34.59 -9.01
CA SER A 3 17.68 -35.79 -8.35
C SER A 3 16.91 -35.47 -7.06
N VAL A 4 17.43 -34.56 -6.24
CA VAL A 4 16.78 -34.12 -4.97
C VAL A 4 15.51 -33.34 -5.27
N ILE A 5 15.56 -32.43 -6.24
CA ILE A 5 14.39 -31.65 -6.68
C ILE A 5 13.30 -32.60 -7.22
N ASN A 6 13.68 -33.59 -8.04
CA ASN A 6 12.74 -34.58 -8.53
C ASN A 6 12.19 -35.48 -7.41
N CYS A 7 13.00 -35.81 -6.39
CA CYS A 7 12.55 -36.59 -5.24
C CYS A 7 11.53 -35.82 -4.38
N ILE A 8 11.79 -34.54 -4.10
CA ILE A 8 10.85 -33.66 -3.37
C ILE A 8 9.54 -33.54 -4.15
N LYS A 9 9.61 -33.31 -5.47
CA LYS A 9 8.42 -33.26 -6.33
C LYS A 9 7.64 -34.57 -6.31
N ARG A 10 8.31 -35.70 -6.46
CA ARG A 10 7.66 -37.03 -6.48
C ARG A 10 7.06 -37.39 -5.13
N PHE A 11 7.69 -36.99 -4.04
CA PHE A 11 7.18 -37.15 -2.68
C PHE A 11 5.95 -36.27 -2.44
N TYR A 12 6.02 -34.99 -2.81
CA TYR A 12 4.91 -34.05 -2.67
C TYR A 12 3.68 -34.45 -3.52
N TYR A 13 3.89 -34.85 -4.78
CA TYR A 13 2.82 -35.36 -5.64
C TYR A 13 2.23 -36.68 -5.15
N ARG A 14 3.02 -37.59 -4.57
CA ARG A 14 2.53 -38.85 -4.02
C ARG A 14 1.74 -38.67 -2.72
N LEU A 15 2.09 -37.68 -1.89
CA LEU A 15 1.36 -37.40 -0.65
C LEU A 15 -0.02 -36.76 -0.90
N PHE A 16 -0.16 -35.96 -1.96
CA PHE A 16 -1.34 -35.11 -2.21
C PHE A 16 -2.15 -35.47 -3.45
N GLN A 17 -2.09 -36.74 -3.89
CA GLN A 17 -2.83 -37.23 -5.06
C GLN A 17 -4.38 -37.16 -4.94
N PHE A 18 -4.94 -36.79 -3.78
CA PHE A 18 -6.37 -36.91 -3.50
C PHE A 18 -7.12 -35.59 -3.23
N ASP A 19 -6.46 -34.45 -2.97
CA ASP A 19 -7.20 -33.19 -2.74
C ASP A 19 -6.39 -31.94 -3.16
N ASP A 20 -6.79 -31.34 -4.29
CA ASP A 20 -6.26 -30.07 -4.80
C ASP A 20 -6.34 -28.94 -3.76
N ARG A 21 -7.32 -28.99 -2.85
CA ARG A 21 -7.50 -27.97 -1.81
C ARG A 21 -6.40 -28.02 -0.77
N LEU A 22 -6.06 -29.22 -0.28
CA LEU A 22 -4.98 -29.39 0.69
C LEU A 22 -3.63 -28.97 0.10
N LEU A 23 -3.40 -29.30 -1.17
CA LEU A 23 -2.21 -28.87 -1.89
C LEU A 23 -2.10 -27.34 -1.92
N LEU A 24 -3.19 -26.64 -2.22
CA LEU A 24 -3.22 -25.17 -2.25
C LEU A 24 -3.06 -24.56 -0.87
N ILE A 25 -3.62 -25.17 0.17
CA ILE A 25 -3.46 -24.70 1.55
C ILE A 25 -2.00 -24.77 1.99
N ILE A 26 -1.32 -25.89 1.75
CA ILE A 26 0.07 -26.09 2.18
C ILE A 26 1.03 -25.25 1.34
N SER A 27 0.86 -25.23 0.02
CA SER A 27 1.70 -24.38 -0.82
C SER A 27 1.40 -22.89 -0.61
N GLY A 28 0.16 -22.55 -0.28
CA GLY A 28 -0.29 -21.21 0.09
C GLY A 28 0.31 -20.74 1.41
N SER A 29 0.38 -21.59 2.44
CA SER A 29 1.03 -21.24 3.70
C SER A 29 2.53 -20.99 3.53
N ILE A 30 3.22 -21.82 2.73
CA ILE A 30 4.63 -21.60 2.37
C ILE A 30 4.80 -20.26 1.64
N ALA A 31 3.93 -19.97 0.66
CA ALA A 31 3.95 -18.69 -0.04
C ALA A 31 3.70 -17.51 0.91
N GLY A 32 2.76 -17.65 1.85
CA GLY A 32 2.46 -16.64 2.87
C GLY A 32 3.65 -16.37 3.80
N ILE A 33 4.31 -17.42 4.29
CA ILE A 33 5.52 -17.31 5.14
C ILE A 33 6.65 -16.60 4.39
N CYS A 34 6.97 -17.06 3.18
CA CYS A 34 8.04 -16.46 2.38
C CYS A 34 7.76 -15.00 2.02
N SER A 35 6.50 -14.68 1.69
CA SER A 35 6.08 -13.32 1.38
C SER A 35 6.09 -12.42 2.62
N GLY A 36 5.69 -12.96 3.78
CA GLY A 36 5.75 -12.27 5.06
C GLY A 36 7.19 -11.95 5.47
N LEU A 37 8.13 -12.88 5.31
CA LEU A 37 9.56 -12.62 5.55
C LEU A 37 10.10 -11.50 4.66
N ALA A 38 9.73 -11.51 3.38
CA ALA A 38 10.13 -10.48 2.43
C ALA A 38 9.55 -9.10 2.79
N ALA A 39 8.30 -9.06 3.24
CA ALA A 39 7.63 -7.86 3.73
C ALA A 39 8.32 -7.27 4.97
N VAL A 40 8.54 -8.12 5.98
CA VAL A 40 9.20 -7.75 7.25
C VAL A 40 10.61 -7.26 7.00
N ALA A 41 11.37 -7.93 6.13
CA ALA A 41 12.72 -7.51 5.77
C ALA A 41 12.75 -6.10 5.17
N LEU A 42 11.80 -5.77 4.28
CA LEU A 42 11.69 -4.41 3.74
C LEU A 42 11.33 -3.41 4.84
N ARG A 43 10.31 -3.71 5.66
CA ARG A 43 9.87 -2.83 6.75
C ARG A 43 11.01 -2.47 7.71
N LEU A 44 11.70 -3.48 8.25
CA LEU A 44 12.83 -3.27 9.17
C LEU A 44 13.96 -2.46 8.51
N SER A 45 14.23 -2.71 7.22
CA SER A 45 15.24 -1.96 6.48
C SER A 45 14.86 -0.48 6.33
N LEU A 46 13.59 -0.19 6.07
CA LEU A 46 13.09 1.18 5.94
C LEU A 46 13.14 1.91 7.28
N GLU A 47 12.60 1.32 8.35
CA GLU A 47 12.63 1.88 9.71
C GLU A 47 14.08 2.25 10.10
N SER A 48 15.02 1.30 9.95
CA SER A 48 16.43 1.51 10.29
C SER A 48 17.08 2.68 9.53
N VAL A 49 16.83 2.79 8.22
CA VAL A 49 17.44 3.85 7.39
C VAL A 49 16.77 5.20 7.63
N LEU A 50 15.44 5.21 7.80
CA LEU A 50 14.69 6.44 8.07
C LEU A 50 15.07 7.04 9.42
N GLU A 51 15.26 6.21 10.45
CA GLU A 51 15.77 6.62 11.77
C GLU A 51 17.20 7.16 11.66
N TRP A 52 18.07 6.44 10.94
CA TRP A 52 19.45 6.89 10.74
C TRP A 52 19.54 8.22 9.98
N LEU A 53 18.64 8.47 9.03
CA LEU A 53 18.56 9.72 8.29
C LEU A 53 17.83 10.84 9.04
N HIS A 54 17.07 10.53 10.09
CA HIS A 54 16.24 11.50 10.81
C HIS A 54 17.01 12.76 11.27
N PRO A 55 18.23 12.66 11.85
CA PRO A 55 19.03 13.83 12.23
C PRO A 55 19.41 14.71 11.05
N PHE A 56 19.62 14.11 9.87
CA PHE A 56 20.10 14.80 8.68
C PHE A 56 18.99 15.53 7.90
N ARG A 57 17.72 15.23 8.18
CA ARG A 57 16.56 15.82 7.49
C ARG A 57 16.36 17.32 7.78
N GLN A 58 16.90 17.83 8.88
CA GLN A 58 16.75 19.24 9.26
C GLN A 58 17.75 20.16 8.52
N TYR A 59 18.73 19.60 7.81
CA TYR A 59 19.76 20.37 7.12
C TYR A 59 19.38 20.63 5.65
N ALA A 60 19.95 21.69 5.07
CA ALA A 60 19.72 22.09 3.67
C ALA A 60 20.05 20.99 2.64
N TRP A 61 20.81 19.96 3.01
CA TRP A 61 21.16 18.83 2.13
C TRP A 61 20.07 17.75 2.09
N ALA A 62 18.96 17.93 2.81
CA ALA A 62 17.83 17.01 2.81
C ALA A 62 17.25 16.75 1.40
N PHE A 63 17.40 17.70 0.46
CA PHE A 63 16.94 17.46 -0.91
C PHE A 63 17.80 16.48 -1.72
N ILE A 64 19.05 16.26 -1.29
CA ILE A 64 20.00 15.38 -1.98
C ILE A 64 19.63 13.92 -1.76
N PHE A 65 19.10 13.55 -0.59
CA PHE A 65 18.79 12.15 -0.29
C PHE A 65 17.70 11.59 -1.21
N PRO A 66 16.51 12.19 -1.35
CA PRO A 66 15.49 11.65 -2.27
C PRO A 66 15.95 11.66 -3.73
N ALA A 67 16.77 12.64 -4.14
CA ALA A 67 17.37 12.67 -5.47
C ALA A 67 18.34 11.49 -5.70
N ALA A 68 19.21 11.21 -4.73
CA ALA A 68 20.15 10.11 -4.80
C ALA A 68 19.44 8.74 -4.77
N GLY A 69 18.45 8.56 -3.90
CA GLY A 69 17.70 7.30 -3.82
C GLY A 69 16.82 7.05 -5.05
N ALA A 70 16.15 8.08 -5.59
CA ALA A 70 15.42 7.97 -6.85
C ALA A 70 16.36 7.61 -8.02
N LEU A 71 17.54 8.25 -8.09
CA LEU A 71 18.55 7.90 -9.07
C LEU A 71 18.93 6.41 -8.92
N LEU A 72 19.45 6.00 -7.77
CA LEU A 72 19.90 4.62 -7.51
C LEU A 72 18.81 3.59 -7.77
N SER A 73 17.57 3.85 -7.36
CA SER A 73 16.39 3.02 -7.63
C SER A 73 16.17 2.84 -9.14
N SER A 74 16.16 3.93 -9.90
CA SER A 74 16.00 3.89 -11.34
C SER A 74 17.14 3.15 -12.05
N LEU A 75 18.39 3.31 -11.59
CA LEU A 75 19.57 2.61 -12.11
C LEU A 75 19.47 1.11 -11.91
N PHE A 76 19.07 0.74 -10.70
CA PHE A 76 18.96 -0.65 -10.31
C PHE A 76 17.90 -1.37 -11.14
N LEU A 77 16.71 -0.79 -11.29
CA LEU A 77 15.65 -1.42 -12.09
C LEU A 77 15.98 -1.47 -13.59
N GLU A 78 16.34 -0.34 -14.19
CA GLU A 78 16.48 -0.26 -15.65
C GLU A 78 17.78 -0.87 -16.17
N LYS A 79 18.91 -0.65 -15.47
CA LYS A 79 20.23 -1.07 -15.97
C LYS A 79 20.68 -2.42 -15.43
N ILE A 80 20.46 -2.69 -14.13
CA ILE A 80 20.93 -3.92 -13.48
C ILE A 80 19.91 -5.04 -13.68
N ILE A 81 18.67 -4.84 -13.25
CA ILE A 81 17.62 -5.86 -13.32
C ILE A 81 17.00 -5.96 -14.71
N ARG A 82 17.03 -4.87 -15.50
CA ARG A 82 16.36 -4.76 -16.81
C ARG A 82 14.86 -5.04 -16.68
N GLU A 83 14.24 -4.38 -15.70
CA GLU A 83 12.79 -4.31 -15.50
C GLU A 83 12.33 -2.87 -15.65
N LYS A 84 11.13 -2.69 -16.22
CA LYS A 84 10.55 -1.36 -16.35
C LYS A 84 10.13 -0.87 -14.97
N ALA A 85 10.44 0.40 -14.67
CA ALA A 85 9.83 1.10 -13.56
C ALA A 85 8.30 1.12 -13.73
N GLY A 86 7.57 1.01 -12.62
CA GLY A 86 6.10 0.99 -12.61
C GLY A 86 5.56 0.66 -11.21
N HIS A 87 4.26 0.84 -11.02
CA HIS A 87 3.60 0.75 -9.71
C HIS A 87 3.44 -0.68 -9.16
N GLY A 88 3.87 -1.71 -9.90
CA GLY A 88 3.84 -3.10 -9.45
C GLY A 88 2.46 -3.73 -9.47
N VAL A 89 1.52 -3.28 -8.65
CA VAL A 89 0.17 -3.88 -8.54
C VAL A 89 -0.53 -4.08 -9.91
N PRO A 90 -0.52 -3.10 -10.85
CA PRO A 90 -1.08 -3.31 -12.19
C PRO A 90 -0.42 -4.47 -12.95
N GLU A 91 0.90 -4.68 -12.77
CA GLU A 91 1.62 -5.79 -13.38
C GLU A 91 1.11 -7.14 -12.84
N VAL A 92 0.83 -7.25 -11.53
CA VAL A 92 0.20 -8.45 -10.94
C VAL A 92 -1.18 -8.69 -11.54
N ILE A 93 -2.03 -7.65 -11.56
CA ILE A 93 -3.40 -7.75 -12.10
C ILE A 93 -3.37 -8.18 -13.57
N SER A 94 -2.45 -7.60 -14.36
CA SER A 94 -2.25 -7.99 -15.77
C SER A 94 -1.81 -9.45 -15.91
N SER A 95 -0.95 -9.92 -15.01
CA SER A 95 -0.45 -11.30 -15.00
C SER A 95 -1.57 -12.28 -14.67
N VAL A 96 -2.36 -11.99 -13.64
CA VAL A 96 -3.51 -12.81 -13.24
C VAL A 96 -4.57 -12.88 -14.35
N SER A 97 -4.89 -11.74 -14.96
CA SER A 97 -5.94 -11.65 -15.99
C SER A 97 -5.53 -12.19 -17.37
N ARG A 98 -4.26 -12.02 -17.79
CA ARG A 98 -3.83 -12.36 -19.17
C ARG A 98 -2.85 -13.53 -19.26
N TYR A 99 -2.08 -13.79 -18.21
CA TYR A 99 -0.96 -14.75 -18.23
C TYR A 99 -1.09 -15.85 -17.17
N GLY A 100 -2.29 -16.06 -16.62
CA GLY A 100 -2.57 -17.07 -15.59
C GLY A 100 -1.73 -16.90 -14.33
N GLY A 101 -1.38 -15.66 -13.95
CA GLY A 101 -0.56 -15.35 -12.78
C GLY A 101 0.92 -15.69 -12.94
N LEU A 102 1.46 -15.79 -14.17
CA LEU A 102 2.88 -16.02 -14.40
C LEU A 102 3.71 -14.74 -14.13
N LEU A 103 4.60 -14.78 -13.15
CA LEU A 103 5.50 -13.69 -12.78
C LEU A 103 6.96 -14.15 -12.78
N ARG A 104 7.88 -13.20 -13.01
CA ARG A 104 9.31 -13.49 -13.10
C ARG A 104 9.91 -13.63 -11.69
N LEU A 105 10.80 -14.59 -11.50
CA LEU A 105 11.47 -14.82 -10.21
C LEU A 105 12.23 -13.60 -9.69
N ARG A 106 12.88 -12.85 -10.59
CA ARG A 106 13.62 -11.64 -10.22
C ARG A 106 12.73 -10.55 -9.60
N SER A 107 11.43 -10.54 -9.94
CA SER A 107 10.45 -9.60 -9.37
C SER A 107 10.17 -9.85 -7.89
N SER A 108 10.54 -11.03 -7.35
CA SER A 108 10.47 -11.36 -5.92
C SER A 108 11.43 -10.54 -5.03
N TYR A 109 12.46 -9.91 -5.60
CA TYR A 109 13.39 -9.09 -4.81
C TYR A 109 13.69 -7.73 -5.44
N SER A 110 13.60 -7.60 -6.78
CA SER A 110 13.94 -6.35 -7.47
C SER A 110 13.12 -5.17 -6.98
N ARG A 111 11.82 -5.38 -6.75
CA ARG A 111 10.89 -4.34 -6.31
C ARG A 111 11.17 -3.90 -4.87
N LEU A 112 11.54 -4.82 -3.98
CA LEU A 112 11.89 -4.52 -2.59
C LEU A 112 13.12 -3.62 -2.53
N ILE A 113 14.20 -4.00 -3.22
CA ILE A 113 15.46 -3.24 -3.23
C ILE A 113 15.25 -1.84 -3.83
N SER A 114 14.54 -1.77 -4.95
CA SER A 114 14.28 -0.48 -5.60
C SER A 114 13.42 0.45 -4.73
N SER A 115 12.43 -0.10 -4.05
CA SER A 115 11.59 0.66 -3.14
C SER A 115 12.33 1.09 -1.88
N PHE A 116 13.17 0.23 -1.32
CA PHE A 116 14.07 0.56 -0.22
C PHE A 116 14.93 1.79 -0.56
N LEU A 117 15.55 1.81 -1.74
CA LEU A 117 16.35 2.94 -2.20
C LEU A 117 15.52 4.22 -2.33
N THR A 118 14.28 4.13 -2.84
CA THR A 118 13.41 5.31 -3.01
C THR A 118 12.89 5.82 -1.67
N ILE A 119 12.18 4.97 -0.92
CA ILE A 119 11.48 5.35 0.32
C ILE A 119 12.48 5.60 1.44
N GLY A 120 13.49 4.73 1.59
CA GLY A 120 14.53 4.86 2.60
C GLY A 120 15.28 6.18 2.48
N SER A 121 15.51 6.66 1.26
CA SER A 121 16.14 7.97 1.02
C SER A 121 15.22 9.19 1.25
N GLY A 122 13.94 8.98 1.57
CA GLY A 122 12.95 10.03 1.82
C GLY A 122 11.95 10.27 0.69
N GLY A 123 11.98 9.49 -0.40
CA GLY A 123 10.96 9.54 -1.45
C GLY A 123 9.55 9.29 -0.90
N SER A 124 8.57 10.08 -1.33
CA SER A 124 7.18 9.95 -0.86
C SER A 124 6.49 8.81 -1.60
N ALA A 125 6.50 7.62 -1.03
CA ALA A 125 5.81 6.44 -1.53
C ALA A 125 5.61 5.43 -0.40
N GLY A 126 4.80 4.40 -0.66
CA GLY A 126 4.54 3.31 0.28
C GLY A 126 5.23 1.99 -0.09
N PRO A 127 5.61 1.14 0.88
CA PRO A 127 6.27 -0.14 0.63
C PRO A 127 5.33 -1.24 0.11
N GLU A 128 4.02 -1.00 0.12
CA GLU A 128 3.01 -2.04 -0.06
C GLU A 128 3.00 -2.62 -1.46
N ALA A 129 3.04 -1.78 -2.50
CA ALA A 129 3.04 -2.27 -3.87
C ALA A 129 4.29 -3.12 -4.23
N PRO A 130 5.52 -2.74 -3.82
CA PRO A 130 6.70 -3.59 -3.91
C PRO A 130 6.55 -4.95 -3.22
N VAL A 131 5.93 -4.96 -2.05
CA VAL A 131 5.74 -6.18 -1.26
C VAL A 131 4.63 -7.05 -1.84
N VAL A 132 3.56 -6.46 -2.38
CA VAL A 132 2.55 -7.16 -3.18
C VAL A 132 3.18 -7.81 -4.40
N MET A 133 4.00 -7.07 -5.17
CA MET A 133 4.72 -7.62 -6.32
C MET A 133 5.64 -8.77 -5.94
N SER A 134 6.40 -8.58 -4.86
CA SER A 134 7.32 -9.58 -4.35
C SER A 134 6.57 -10.85 -3.95
N GLY A 135 5.55 -10.71 -3.09
CA GLY A 135 4.74 -11.83 -2.62
C GLY A 135 4.01 -12.54 -3.75
N SER A 136 3.44 -11.79 -4.69
CA SER A 136 2.84 -12.34 -5.91
C SER A 136 3.84 -13.16 -6.72
N ALA A 137 5.05 -12.64 -6.92
CA ALA A 137 6.10 -13.33 -7.66
C ALA A 137 6.59 -14.58 -6.91
N ILE A 138 6.71 -14.53 -5.58
CA ILE A 138 7.03 -15.68 -4.74
C ILE A 138 5.98 -16.78 -4.93
N GLY A 139 4.69 -16.45 -4.77
CA GLY A 139 3.58 -17.38 -4.96
C GLY A 139 3.55 -17.98 -6.37
N SER A 140 3.71 -17.14 -7.40
CA SER A 140 3.79 -17.58 -8.81
C SER A 140 4.93 -18.57 -9.07
N ASN A 141 6.12 -18.30 -8.50
CA ASN A 141 7.29 -19.15 -8.71
C ASN A 141 7.23 -20.44 -7.90
N ILE A 142 6.60 -20.45 -6.72
CA ILE A 142 6.27 -21.68 -5.99
C ILE A 142 5.31 -22.54 -6.82
N ALA A 143 4.25 -21.95 -7.39
CA ALA A 143 3.33 -22.65 -8.28
C ALA A 143 4.04 -23.24 -9.50
N LYS A 144 4.92 -22.46 -10.13
CA LYS A 144 5.71 -22.90 -11.29
C LYS A 144 6.69 -24.03 -10.93
N PHE A 145 7.32 -23.95 -9.77
CA PHE A 145 8.21 -25.00 -9.27
C PHE A 145 7.45 -26.31 -9.07
N LEU A 146 6.24 -26.23 -8.51
CA LEU A 146 5.32 -27.35 -8.29
C LEU A 146 4.56 -27.79 -9.56
N GLN A 147 4.74 -27.11 -10.70
CA GLN A 147 4.07 -27.41 -11.98
C GLN A 147 2.52 -27.36 -11.89
N LEU A 148 2.00 -26.43 -11.10
CA LEU A 148 0.57 -26.23 -10.95
C LEU A 148 -0.05 -25.57 -12.18
N ASN A 149 -1.35 -25.83 -12.40
CA ASN A 149 -2.10 -25.23 -13.49
C ASN A 149 -2.32 -23.71 -13.27
N ASP A 150 -2.80 -23.02 -14.29
CA ASP A 150 -2.96 -21.56 -14.25
C ASP A 150 -3.93 -21.08 -13.15
N ARG A 151 -5.01 -21.83 -12.89
CA ARG A 151 -5.97 -21.49 -11.83
C ARG A 151 -5.32 -21.57 -10.45
N GLN A 152 -4.62 -22.68 -10.17
CA GLN A 152 -3.88 -22.89 -8.93
C GLN A 152 -2.73 -21.88 -8.77
N ARG A 153 -2.05 -21.52 -9.87
CA ARG A 153 -1.02 -20.48 -9.87
C ARG A 153 -1.59 -19.11 -9.50
N THR A 154 -2.74 -18.73 -10.06
CA THR A 154 -3.45 -17.51 -9.67
C THR A 154 -3.82 -17.53 -8.18
N THR A 155 -4.29 -18.67 -7.64
CA THR A 155 -4.56 -18.79 -6.20
C THR A 155 -3.30 -18.56 -5.38
N LEU A 156 -2.14 -19.11 -5.79
CA LEU A 156 -0.87 -18.89 -5.08
C LEU A 156 -0.32 -17.46 -5.22
N VAL A 157 -0.56 -16.78 -6.34
CA VAL A 157 -0.33 -15.33 -6.45
C VAL A 157 -1.14 -14.56 -5.41
N GLY A 158 -2.42 -14.92 -5.25
CA GLY A 158 -3.28 -14.39 -4.18
C GLY A 158 -2.76 -14.69 -2.78
N CYS A 159 -2.32 -15.93 -2.52
CA CYS A 159 -1.75 -16.34 -1.23
C CYS A 159 -0.49 -15.53 -0.88
N GLY A 160 0.41 -15.38 -1.85
CA GLY A 160 1.62 -14.57 -1.68
C GLY A 160 1.29 -13.10 -1.42
N THR A 161 0.35 -12.53 -2.17
CA THR A 161 -0.12 -11.14 -1.95
C THR A 161 -0.72 -10.95 -0.56
N ALA A 162 -1.63 -11.84 -0.16
CA ALA A 162 -2.32 -11.74 1.12
C ALA A 162 -1.35 -11.87 2.29
N GLY A 163 -0.41 -12.82 2.24
CA GLY A 163 0.66 -12.95 3.24
C GLY A 163 1.56 -11.71 3.32
N ALA A 164 1.88 -11.09 2.18
CA ALA A 164 2.68 -9.87 2.11
C ALA A 164 1.98 -8.67 2.77
N ILE A 165 0.71 -8.39 2.40
CA ILE A 165 -0.08 -7.29 2.97
C ILE A 165 -0.36 -7.53 4.46
N ALA A 166 -0.73 -8.77 4.81
CA ALA A 166 -0.99 -9.15 6.20
C ALA A 166 0.26 -8.95 7.07
N ALA A 167 1.45 -9.25 6.56
CA ALA A 167 2.70 -9.05 7.28
C ALA A 167 3.07 -7.57 7.45
N ILE A 168 2.92 -6.72 6.44
CA ILE A 168 3.21 -5.28 6.58
C ILE A 168 2.31 -4.65 7.65
N PHE A 169 1.00 -4.87 7.53
CA PHE A 169 0.01 -4.17 8.34
C PHE A 169 -0.34 -4.88 9.64
N ASN A 170 0.17 -6.10 9.85
CA ASN A 170 -0.32 -7.00 10.88
C ASN A 170 -1.85 -7.20 10.81
N ALA A 171 -2.39 -7.26 9.59
CA ALA A 171 -3.82 -7.23 9.29
C ALA A 171 -4.21 -8.37 8.32
N PRO A 172 -4.41 -9.60 8.83
CA PRO A 172 -4.69 -10.77 8.00
C PRO A 172 -6.01 -10.69 7.21
N ILE A 173 -7.08 -10.11 7.76
CA ILE A 173 -8.36 -9.99 7.05
C ILE A 173 -8.23 -9.00 5.89
N ALA A 174 -7.56 -7.88 6.10
CA ALA A 174 -7.27 -6.88 5.09
C ALA A 174 -6.40 -7.45 3.97
N GLY A 175 -5.39 -8.28 4.30
CA GLY A 175 -4.58 -8.98 3.31
C GLY A 175 -5.39 -9.94 2.44
N LEU A 176 -6.29 -10.72 3.05
CA LEU A 176 -7.23 -11.61 2.34
C LEU A 176 -8.14 -10.82 1.40
N VAL A 177 -8.80 -9.77 1.92
CA VAL A 177 -9.76 -8.97 1.16
C VAL A 177 -9.05 -8.22 0.04
N PHE A 178 -7.87 -7.65 0.27
CA PHE A 178 -7.08 -7.00 -0.77
C PHE A 178 -6.74 -7.96 -1.92
N ALA A 179 -6.31 -9.19 -1.60
CA ALA A 179 -5.99 -10.17 -2.62
C ALA A 179 -7.23 -10.53 -3.47
N ILE A 180 -8.39 -10.70 -2.84
CA ILE A 180 -9.63 -11.06 -3.55
C ILE A 180 -10.19 -9.88 -4.34
N GLU A 181 -10.33 -8.72 -3.72
CA GLU A 181 -11.01 -7.54 -4.27
C GLU A 181 -10.15 -6.81 -5.31
N VAL A 182 -8.84 -6.67 -5.07
CA VAL A 182 -7.94 -5.87 -5.92
C VAL A 182 -7.15 -6.73 -6.92
N ILE A 183 -6.62 -7.87 -6.49
CA ILE A 183 -5.71 -8.66 -7.35
C ILE A 183 -6.46 -9.68 -8.20
N LEU A 184 -7.33 -10.48 -7.58
CA LEU A 184 -8.05 -11.55 -8.27
C LEU A 184 -9.32 -11.04 -8.96
N GLY A 185 -10.04 -10.10 -8.33
CA GLY A 185 -11.30 -9.58 -8.85
C GLY A 185 -12.45 -10.59 -8.86
N GLU A 186 -12.32 -11.73 -8.16
CA GLU A 186 -13.34 -12.79 -8.13
C GLU A 186 -13.48 -13.48 -6.76
N TRP A 187 -14.73 -13.64 -6.32
CA TRP A 187 -15.09 -14.24 -5.04
C TRP A 187 -15.39 -15.74 -5.19
N LYS A 188 -14.35 -16.56 -5.37
CA LYS A 188 -14.50 -18.03 -5.44
C LYS A 188 -14.08 -18.69 -4.13
N PHE A 189 -14.96 -19.50 -3.54
CA PHE A 189 -14.69 -20.24 -2.30
C PHE A 189 -13.39 -21.07 -2.32
N VAL A 190 -13.03 -21.62 -3.48
CA VAL A 190 -11.79 -22.40 -3.68
C VAL A 190 -10.52 -21.56 -3.40
N ASN A 191 -10.59 -20.25 -3.62
CA ASN A 191 -9.47 -19.33 -3.40
C ASN A 191 -9.44 -18.79 -1.97
N ILE A 192 -10.61 -18.59 -1.34
CA ILE A 192 -10.72 -17.89 -0.05
C ILE A 192 -9.92 -18.61 1.05
N ILE A 193 -10.08 -19.93 1.19
CA ILE A 193 -9.46 -20.68 2.30
C ILE A 193 -7.92 -20.68 2.21
N PRO A 194 -7.28 -21.06 1.07
CA PRO A 194 -5.83 -20.98 0.95
C PRO A 194 -5.28 -19.58 1.17
N ILE A 195 -5.95 -18.55 0.62
CA ILE A 195 -5.51 -17.16 0.75
C ILE A 195 -5.62 -16.70 2.21
N ALA A 196 -6.68 -17.06 2.92
CA ALA A 196 -6.87 -16.71 4.33
C ALA A 196 -5.77 -17.33 5.20
N ILE A 197 -5.46 -18.62 4.99
CA ILE A 197 -4.39 -19.31 5.71
C ILE A 197 -3.02 -18.68 5.41
N ALA A 198 -2.77 -18.31 4.17
CA ALA A 198 -1.54 -17.61 3.78
C ALA A 198 -1.42 -16.22 4.43
N ALA A 199 -2.53 -15.47 4.52
CA ALA A 199 -2.59 -14.19 5.20
C ALA A 199 -2.26 -14.32 6.69
N VAL A 200 -2.87 -15.30 7.37
CA VAL A 200 -2.55 -15.62 8.78
C VAL A 200 -1.08 -15.99 8.92
N ALA A 201 -0.55 -16.84 8.04
CA ALA A 201 0.86 -17.24 8.10
C ALA A 201 1.81 -16.04 7.92
N GLY A 202 1.51 -15.12 7.01
CA GLY A 202 2.28 -13.88 6.82
C GLY A 202 2.22 -12.95 8.04
N ALA A 203 1.03 -12.75 8.62
CA ALA A 203 0.86 -11.96 9.84
C ALA A 203 1.63 -12.56 11.02
N GLN A 204 1.56 -13.90 11.21
CA GLN A 204 2.29 -14.59 12.26
C GLN A 204 3.81 -14.45 12.12
N VAL A 205 4.33 -14.48 10.88
CA VAL A 205 5.75 -14.17 10.64
C VAL A 205 6.09 -12.76 11.14
N SER A 206 5.29 -11.76 10.79
CA SER A 206 5.51 -10.40 11.28
C SER A 206 5.46 -10.31 12.80
N GLN A 207 4.44 -10.87 13.45
CA GLN A 207 4.29 -10.83 14.91
C GLN A 207 5.44 -11.52 15.66
N SER A 208 6.00 -12.59 15.08
CA SER A 208 7.12 -13.31 15.69
C SER A 208 8.44 -12.55 15.63
N ILE A 209 8.62 -11.68 14.63
CA ILE A 209 9.87 -10.91 14.42
C ILE A 209 9.74 -9.49 15.00
N ILE A 210 8.58 -8.87 14.84
CA ILE A 210 8.23 -7.53 15.30
C ILE A 210 7.10 -7.68 16.33
N PRO A 211 7.43 -7.90 17.62
CA PRO A 211 6.45 -8.21 18.66
C PRO A 211 5.61 -6.99 19.11
N GLU A 212 5.85 -5.80 18.57
CA GLU A 212 5.02 -4.62 18.87
C GLU A 212 3.61 -4.79 18.30
N ASN A 213 2.62 -4.85 19.21
CA ASN A 213 1.21 -5.09 18.90
C ASN A 213 0.54 -3.84 18.31
N VAL A 214 -0.15 -4.04 17.18
CA VAL A 214 -1.00 -3.09 16.45
C VAL A 214 -0.23 -1.83 15.99
N LEU A 215 -0.23 -1.54 14.68
CA LEU A 215 0.43 -0.34 14.14
C LEU A 215 -0.06 0.96 14.79
N PHE A 216 -1.29 0.98 15.32
CA PHE A 216 -1.86 2.13 16.02
C PHE A 216 -2.51 1.69 17.34
N THR A 217 -2.17 2.37 18.44
CA THR A 217 -2.70 2.08 19.78
C THR A 217 -4.21 2.34 19.84
N HIS A 218 -4.98 1.31 20.21
CA HIS A 218 -6.42 1.35 20.35
C HIS A 218 -6.86 2.42 21.37
N HIS A 219 -7.50 3.47 20.88
CA HIS A 219 -8.33 4.36 21.70
C HIS A 219 -9.78 4.08 21.32
N PRO A 220 -10.70 3.92 22.28
CA PRO A 220 -12.11 3.82 21.95
C PRO A 220 -12.53 5.08 21.18
N PHE A 221 -13.11 4.88 20.01
CA PHE A 221 -13.57 5.96 19.14
C PHE A 221 -15.09 5.98 19.21
N ASP A 222 -15.62 6.80 20.11
CA ASP A 222 -17.06 7.00 20.24
C ASP A 222 -17.57 7.84 19.07
N VAL A 223 -17.97 7.16 17.99
CA VAL A 223 -18.63 7.80 16.85
C VAL A 223 -20.14 7.73 17.07
N GLY A 224 -20.73 8.89 17.37
CA GLY A 224 -22.14 9.00 17.72
C GLY A 224 -23.04 9.32 16.54
N PHE A 225 -24.33 9.52 16.83
CA PHE A 225 -25.30 10.01 15.84
C PHE A 225 -24.93 11.41 15.29
N SER A 226 -24.29 12.25 16.12
CA SER A 226 -23.79 13.57 15.75
C SER A 226 -22.77 13.54 14.60
N ASP A 227 -22.05 12.43 14.44
CA ASP A 227 -20.98 12.28 13.43
C ASP A 227 -21.47 11.73 12.09
N ILE A 228 -22.74 11.31 11.98
CA ILE A 228 -23.29 10.77 10.74
C ILE A 228 -23.28 11.83 9.64
N LEU A 229 -23.82 13.02 9.90
CA LEU A 229 -23.85 14.08 8.89
C LEU A 229 -22.43 14.59 8.53
N PRO A 230 -21.54 14.89 9.49
CA PRO A 230 -20.15 15.21 9.19
C PRO A 230 -19.40 14.13 8.42
N SER A 231 -19.61 12.85 8.74
CA SER A 231 -18.95 11.74 8.02
C SER A 231 -19.43 11.61 6.57
N LEU A 232 -20.71 11.87 6.29
CA LEU A 232 -21.22 11.97 4.91
C LEU A 232 -20.51 13.09 4.13
N CYS A 233 -20.36 14.27 4.74
CA CYS A 233 -19.62 15.38 4.12
C CYS A 233 -18.15 15.02 3.90
N LEU A 234 -17.49 14.40 4.89
CA LEU A 234 -16.12 13.94 4.77
C LEU A 234 -15.96 12.91 3.65
N ALA A 235 -16.93 12.00 3.46
CA ALA A 235 -16.90 11.02 2.38
C ALA A 235 -16.88 11.66 0.99
N LEU A 236 -17.66 12.72 0.79
CA LEU A 236 -17.68 13.49 -0.46
C LEU A 236 -16.34 14.22 -0.68
N ILE A 237 -15.78 14.82 0.36
CA ILE A 237 -14.47 15.48 0.29
C ILE A 237 -13.39 14.45 -0.02
N ALA A 238 -13.39 13.30 0.66
CA ALA A 238 -12.44 12.22 0.42
C ALA A 238 -12.53 11.70 -1.03
N ALA A 239 -13.72 11.60 -1.61
CA ALA A 239 -13.89 11.24 -3.01
C ALA A 239 -13.22 12.25 -3.95
N LEU A 240 -13.47 13.56 -3.71
CA LEU A 240 -12.87 14.63 -4.51
C LEU A 240 -11.35 14.65 -4.42
N VAL A 241 -10.80 14.47 -3.20
CA VAL A 241 -9.35 14.39 -2.98
C VAL A 241 -8.77 13.12 -3.63
N SER A 242 -9.49 12.00 -3.61
CA SER A 242 -9.09 10.75 -4.28
C SER A 242 -8.96 10.94 -5.79
N VAL A 243 -9.95 11.59 -6.40
CA VAL A 243 -9.94 11.91 -7.84
C VAL A 243 -8.82 12.90 -8.17
N LEU A 244 -8.62 13.93 -7.34
CA LEU A 244 -7.51 14.87 -7.49
C LEU A 244 -6.17 14.14 -7.45
N PHE A 245 -5.93 13.31 -6.44
CA PHE A 245 -4.70 12.56 -6.27
C PHE A 245 -4.42 11.66 -7.48
N THR A 246 -5.44 10.90 -7.92
CA THR A 246 -5.37 10.03 -9.10
C THR A 246 -5.04 10.80 -10.37
N LYS A 247 -5.67 11.96 -10.59
CA LYS A 247 -5.41 12.82 -11.76
C LYS A 247 -3.99 13.38 -11.75
N VAL A 248 -3.53 13.90 -10.62
CA VAL A 248 -2.18 14.47 -10.49
C VAL A 248 -1.12 13.39 -10.72
N LEU A 249 -1.25 12.21 -10.11
CA LEU A 249 -0.37 11.05 -10.36
C LEU A 249 -0.26 10.71 -11.86
N ARG A 250 -1.39 10.64 -12.56
CA ARG A 250 -1.41 10.33 -14.00
C ARG A 250 -0.75 11.43 -14.82
N GLN A 251 -1.07 12.70 -14.52
CA GLN A 251 -0.53 13.85 -15.24
C GLN A 251 0.99 13.96 -15.07
N THR A 252 1.51 13.77 -13.85
CA THR A 252 2.97 13.80 -13.61
C THR A 252 3.68 12.66 -14.34
N GLY A 253 3.10 11.45 -14.34
CA GLY A 253 3.64 10.31 -15.10
C GLY A 253 3.61 10.54 -16.62
N THR A 254 2.55 11.15 -17.15
CA THR A 254 2.42 11.50 -18.57
C THR A 254 3.43 12.57 -18.97
N LEU A 255 3.59 13.59 -18.11
CA LEU A 255 4.57 14.65 -18.32
C LEU A 255 5.99 14.07 -18.35
N ALA A 256 6.34 13.18 -17.41
CA ALA A 256 7.64 12.51 -17.37
C ALA A 256 7.93 11.71 -18.66
N LYS A 257 6.92 11.01 -19.21
CA LYS A 257 7.03 10.29 -20.48
C LYS A 257 7.23 11.22 -21.69
N LYS A 258 6.66 12.43 -21.67
CA LYS A 258 6.79 13.44 -22.73
C LYS A 258 8.10 14.22 -22.70
N THR A 259 8.79 14.25 -21.56
CA THR A 259 10.09 14.94 -21.46
C THR A 259 11.20 14.20 -22.21
N PHE A 260 12.11 14.96 -22.84
CA PHE A 260 13.27 14.44 -23.58
C PHE A 260 14.40 13.93 -22.67
N PHE A 261 14.31 14.15 -21.36
CA PHE A 261 15.39 13.79 -20.44
C PHE A 261 15.51 12.27 -20.26
N PRO A 262 16.74 11.72 -20.20
CA PRO A 262 16.97 10.33 -19.88
C PRO A 262 16.48 10.01 -18.46
N PHE A 263 16.18 8.73 -18.20
CA PHE A 263 15.53 8.32 -16.95
C PHE A 263 16.28 8.73 -15.67
N TRP A 264 17.61 8.77 -15.71
CA TRP A 264 18.47 9.15 -14.58
C TRP A 264 18.25 10.61 -14.19
N ILE A 265 18.17 11.50 -15.20
CA ILE A 265 17.98 12.94 -15.00
C ILE A 265 16.57 13.21 -14.48
N ARG A 266 15.56 12.52 -15.02
CA ARG A 266 14.18 12.62 -14.50
C ARG A 266 14.11 12.20 -13.04
N ALA A 267 14.78 11.10 -12.66
CA ALA A 267 14.79 10.61 -11.29
C ALA A 267 15.45 11.62 -10.32
N VAL A 268 16.60 12.19 -10.71
CA VAL A 268 17.28 13.23 -9.93
C VAL A 268 16.41 14.48 -9.77
N MET A 269 15.80 14.95 -10.86
CA MET A 269 14.91 16.12 -10.80
C MET A 269 13.68 15.86 -9.92
N GLY A 270 13.03 14.71 -10.09
CA GLY A 270 11.87 14.33 -9.29
C GLY A 270 12.20 14.23 -7.81
N GLY A 271 13.28 13.53 -7.46
CA GLY A 271 13.74 13.43 -6.08
C GLY A 271 14.17 14.77 -5.50
N SER A 272 14.80 15.66 -6.27
CA SER A 272 15.18 17.00 -5.80
C SER A 272 13.95 17.85 -5.46
N VAL A 273 12.89 17.78 -6.27
CA VAL A 273 11.60 18.45 -5.99
C VAL A 273 10.95 17.91 -4.72
N VAL A 274 10.92 16.58 -4.56
CA VAL A 274 10.37 15.93 -3.35
C VAL A 274 11.15 16.34 -2.11
N GLY A 275 12.47 16.38 -2.23
CA GLY A 275 13.38 16.86 -1.21
C GLY A 275 13.13 18.31 -0.81
N LEU A 276 12.94 19.20 -1.79
CA LEU A 276 12.63 20.61 -1.56
C LEU A 276 11.28 20.78 -0.85
N ILE A 277 10.24 20.02 -1.25
CA ILE A 277 8.95 20.00 -0.54
C ILE A 277 9.15 19.52 0.90
N GLY A 278 9.98 18.49 1.11
CA GLY A 278 10.27 17.92 2.42
C GLY A 278 10.96 18.86 3.41
N ILE A 279 11.72 19.86 2.91
CA ILE A 279 12.31 20.90 3.78
C ILE A 279 11.22 21.74 4.44
N PHE A 280 10.16 22.09 3.69
CA PHE A 280 9.04 22.88 4.22
C PHE A 280 8.01 22.02 4.94
N PHE A 281 7.78 20.79 4.45
CA PHE A 281 6.80 19.85 4.97
C PHE A 281 7.47 18.48 5.24
N PRO A 282 8.18 18.32 6.37
CA PRO A 282 8.83 17.04 6.71
C PRO A 282 7.86 15.86 6.75
N VAL A 283 6.59 16.13 7.07
CA VAL A 283 5.46 15.19 7.11
C VAL A 283 5.22 14.46 5.78
N VAL A 284 5.75 15.00 4.68
CA VAL A 284 5.56 14.48 3.32
C VAL A 284 6.58 13.41 2.95
N LEU A 285 7.74 13.37 3.60
CA LEU A 285 8.83 12.46 3.25
C LEU A 285 8.58 11.03 3.70
N GLY A 286 9.02 10.05 2.90
CA GLY A 286 8.86 8.62 3.17
C GLY A 286 7.39 8.17 3.16
N GLU A 287 7.11 7.08 3.89
CA GLU A 287 5.77 6.48 3.97
C GLU A 287 4.81 7.28 4.85
N GLY A 288 5.26 7.74 6.02
CA GLY A 288 4.51 8.62 6.92
C GLY A 288 3.74 7.93 8.05
N TYR A 289 3.92 6.64 8.31
CA TYR A 289 3.16 5.92 9.35
C TYR A 289 3.30 6.53 10.76
N HIS A 290 4.50 7.00 11.16
CA HIS A 290 4.67 7.69 12.45
C HIS A 290 3.79 8.94 12.58
N TYR A 291 3.61 9.69 11.49
CA TYR A 291 2.72 10.85 11.50
C TYR A 291 1.26 10.41 11.58
N ILE A 292 0.86 9.37 10.86
CA ILE A 292 -0.50 8.79 10.98
C ILE A 292 -0.77 8.36 12.42
N GLN A 293 0.19 7.72 13.09
CA GLN A 293 0.07 7.34 14.49
C GLN A 293 -0.11 8.56 15.41
N SER A 294 0.66 9.63 15.19
CA SER A 294 0.50 10.90 15.94
C SER A 294 -0.86 11.56 15.70
N MET A 295 -1.44 11.39 14.52
CA MET A 295 -2.75 11.92 14.15
C MET A 295 -3.89 11.17 14.85
N ILE A 296 -3.82 9.84 14.82
CA ILE A 296 -4.80 8.96 15.45
C ILE A 296 -4.78 9.11 16.98
N SER A 297 -3.59 9.22 17.58
CA SER A 297 -3.42 9.44 19.02
C SER A 297 -3.74 10.87 19.49
N GLY A 298 -4.09 11.78 18.59
CA GLY A 298 -4.40 13.18 18.94
C GLY A 298 -3.19 14.07 19.23
N GLY A 299 -1.96 13.55 19.12
CA GLY A 299 -0.72 14.32 19.31
C GLY A 299 -0.32 15.24 18.15
N PHE A 300 -1.05 15.20 17.02
CA PHE A 300 -0.72 15.98 15.82
C PHE A 300 -1.19 17.45 15.92
N SER A 301 -0.26 18.33 16.33
CA SER A 301 -0.50 19.73 16.68
C SER A 301 -0.38 20.74 15.51
N LEU A 302 -0.13 20.26 14.29
CA LEU A 302 0.13 21.11 13.13
C LEU A 302 -1.10 22.00 12.83
N GLY A 303 -0.94 23.32 12.63
CA GLY A 303 -2.07 24.25 12.47
C GLY A 303 -2.98 23.92 11.27
N LEU A 304 -4.21 24.45 11.25
CA LEU A 304 -5.19 24.20 10.17
C LEU A 304 -4.60 24.49 8.78
N PHE A 305 -4.04 25.69 8.58
CA PHE A 305 -3.47 26.11 7.30
C PHE A 305 -2.34 25.20 6.83
N LEU A 306 -1.40 24.86 7.73
CA LEU A 306 -0.30 23.97 7.42
C LEU A 306 -0.78 22.53 7.14
N SER A 307 -1.84 22.07 7.83
CA SER A 307 -2.40 20.73 7.63
C SER A 307 -3.06 20.63 6.26
N PHE A 308 -3.77 21.68 5.85
CA PHE A 308 -4.35 21.80 4.52
C PHE A 308 -3.25 21.85 3.44
N ALA A 309 -2.22 22.66 3.62
CA ALA A 309 -1.08 22.70 2.70
C ALA A 309 -0.35 21.35 2.60
N ALA A 310 -0.24 20.61 3.72
CA ALA A 310 0.38 19.28 3.76
C ALA A 310 -0.36 18.24 2.91
N VAL A 311 -1.70 18.34 2.78
CA VAL A 311 -2.49 17.47 1.88
C VAL A 311 -1.99 17.60 0.45
N PHE A 312 -1.92 18.83 -0.07
CA PHE A 312 -1.46 19.09 -1.44
C PHE A 312 0.03 18.77 -1.61
N ALA A 313 0.85 19.09 -0.60
CA ALA A 313 2.27 18.77 -0.62
C ALA A 313 2.51 17.26 -0.72
N LYS A 314 1.76 16.43 0.03
CA LYS A 314 1.86 14.96 -0.04
C LYS A 314 1.38 14.41 -1.38
N ILE A 315 0.30 14.96 -1.94
CA ILE A 315 -0.19 14.62 -3.29
C ILE A 315 0.91 14.87 -4.33
N ILE A 316 1.48 16.07 -4.36
CA ILE A 316 2.49 16.48 -5.34
C ILE A 316 3.77 15.66 -5.15
N ALA A 317 4.28 15.53 -3.93
CA ALA A 317 5.50 14.79 -3.67
C ALA A 317 5.38 13.32 -4.08
N THR A 318 4.24 12.68 -3.78
CA THR A 318 4.01 11.28 -4.18
C THR A 318 3.90 11.16 -5.70
N ALA A 319 3.18 12.08 -6.35
CA ALA A 319 3.00 12.09 -7.80
C ALA A 319 4.32 12.33 -8.55
N VAL A 320 5.20 13.17 -8.02
CA VAL A 320 6.53 13.40 -8.58
C VAL A 320 7.44 12.20 -8.31
N THR A 321 7.45 11.66 -7.08
CA THR A 321 8.26 10.49 -6.71
C THR A 321 7.99 9.32 -7.67
N LEU A 322 6.72 8.93 -7.83
CA LEU A 322 6.35 7.77 -8.65
C LEU A 322 6.36 8.09 -10.15
N GLY A 323 5.99 9.31 -10.55
CA GLY A 323 5.92 9.70 -11.96
C GLY A 323 7.30 9.87 -12.61
N TRP A 324 8.32 10.28 -11.86
CA TRP A 324 9.61 10.71 -12.42
C TRP A 324 10.77 9.71 -12.21
N GLY A 325 10.49 8.52 -11.69
CA GLY A 325 11.45 7.41 -11.69
C GLY A 325 11.69 6.74 -10.35
N GLY A 326 11.04 7.19 -9.27
CA GLY A 326 11.03 6.47 -7.99
C GLY A 326 10.16 5.21 -8.05
N SER A 327 10.48 4.26 -7.17
CA SER A 327 9.75 3.00 -7.03
C SER A 327 9.03 2.92 -5.69
N GLY A 328 7.74 2.61 -5.73
CA GLY A 328 6.92 2.40 -4.54
C GLY A 328 5.44 2.29 -4.88
N GLY A 329 4.62 2.23 -3.84
CA GLY A 329 3.17 2.17 -3.89
C GLY A 329 2.50 3.47 -3.50
N ILE A 330 1.21 3.54 -3.78
CA ILE A 330 0.33 4.67 -3.42
C ILE A 330 -0.44 4.42 -2.12
N PHE A 331 -0.35 3.21 -1.55
CA PHE A 331 -1.18 2.78 -0.42
C PHE A 331 -0.89 3.58 0.86
N ALA A 332 0.37 3.67 1.33
CA ALA A 332 0.72 4.55 2.46
C ALA A 332 0.42 6.03 2.20
N PRO A 333 0.77 6.61 1.02
CA PRO A 333 0.33 7.96 0.66
C PRO A 333 -1.18 8.16 0.75
N CYS A 334 -2.00 7.19 0.37
CA CYS A 334 -3.46 7.29 0.51
C CYS A 334 -3.87 7.40 1.98
N LEU A 335 -3.30 6.57 2.85
CA LEU A 335 -3.55 6.64 4.29
C LEU A 335 -3.11 8.01 4.86
N MET A 336 -1.96 8.51 4.44
CA MET A 336 -1.44 9.81 4.90
C MET A 336 -2.29 11.00 4.43
N ILE A 337 -2.65 11.03 3.15
CA ILE A 337 -3.49 12.08 2.58
C ILE A 337 -4.90 12.02 3.20
N GLY A 338 -5.43 10.82 3.41
CA GLY A 338 -6.75 10.60 4.01
C GLY A 338 -6.80 11.07 5.46
N SER A 339 -5.81 10.70 6.28
CA SER A 339 -5.71 11.15 7.68
C SER A 339 -5.56 12.67 7.80
N LEU A 340 -4.71 13.30 6.96
CA LEU A 340 -4.60 14.75 6.89
C LEU A 340 -5.93 15.41 6.49
N THR A 341 -6.63 14.85 5.50
CA THR A 341 -7.94 15.36 5.03
C THR A 341 -8.98 15.30 6.15
N GLY A 342 -9.02 14.18 6.89
CA GLY A 342 -9.87 14.00 8.06
C GLY A 342 -9.58 15.00 9.18
N ILE A 343 -8.31 15.26 9.48
CA ILE A 343 -7.91 16.25 10.50
C ILE A 343 -8.27 17.67 10.08
N VAL A 344 -8.03 18.03 8.82
CA VAL A 344 -8.40 19.35 8.31
C VAL A 344 -9.91 19.55 8.43
N PHE A 345 -10.68 18.54 8.03
CA PHE A 345 -12.14 18.57 8.15
C PHE A 345 -12.59 18.73 9.61
N HIS A 346 -12.04 17.93 10.54
CA HIS A 346 -12.34 18.03 11.96
C HIS A 346 -12.00 19.42 12.53
N LYS A 347 -10.84 20.00 12.18
CA LYS A 347 -10.45 21.35 12.63
C LYS A 347 -11.40 22.43 12.12
N ILE A 348 -11.86 22.33 10.87
CA ILE A 348 -12.88 23.24 10.33
C ILE A 348 -14.20 23.05 11.07
N LEU A 349 -14.63 21.80 11.28
CA LEU A 349 -15.86 21.49 12.00
C LEU A 349 -15.84 22.08 13.41
N PHE A 350 -14.76 21.89 14.15
CA PHE A 350 -14.59 22.42 15.51
C PHE A 350 -14.55 23.96 15.57
N MET A 351 -14.03 24.63 14.52
CA MET A 351 -14.07 26.10 14.43
C MET A 351 -15.48 26.64 14.20
N ILE A 352 -16.31 25.93 13.42
CA ILE A 352 -17.67 26.36 13.08
C ILE A 352 -18.65 25.95 14.20
N LEU A 353 -18.42 24.80 14.82
CA LEU A 353 -19.29 24.15 15.78
C LEU A 353 -18.48 23.57 16.96
N PRO A 354 -18.14 24.39 17.98
CA PRO A 354 -17.27 23.96 19.08
C PRO A 354 -17.88 22.89 20.02
N ASP A 355 -19.22 22.83 20.12
CA ASP A 355 -19.93 22.05 21.16
C ASP A 355 -20.79 20.88 20.60
N THR A 356 -20.45 20.32 19.43
CA THR A 356 -21.32 19.31 18.76
C THR A 356 -21.29 17.91 19.37
N GLY A 357 -20.46 17.65 20.39
CA GLY A 357 -20.24 16.30 20.88
C GLY A 357 -19.76 15.35 19.77
N CYS A 358 -19.04 15.89 18.78
CA CYS A 358 -18.45 15.11 17.69
C CYS A 358 -17.29 14.25 18.21
N ALA A 359 -17.03 13.16 17.52
CA ALA A 359 -15.93 12.26 17.80
C ALA A 359 -14.57 12.97 17.74
N SER A 360 -13.57 12.33 18.35
CA SER A 360 -12.22 12.87 18.45
C SER A 360 -11.55 13.12 17.08
N GLN A 361 -10.53 13.96 17.06
CA GLN A 361 -9.69 14.20 15.88
C GLN A 361 -9.17 12.90 15.26
N GLY A 362 -8.82 11.91 16.09
CA GLY A 362 -8.36 10.60 15.64
C GLY A 362 -9.43 9.84 14.86
N ALA A 363 -10.69 9.88 15.30
CA ALA A 363 -11.80 9.23 14.60
C ALA A 363 -11.97 9.79 13.17
N TYR A 364 -11.94 11.12 13.01
CA TYR A 364 -12.04 11.75 11.69
C TYR A 364 -10.82 11.47 10.80
N ALA A 365 -9.61 11.32 11.39
CA ALA A 365 -8.45 10.85 10.65
C ALA A 365 -8.67 9.44 10.07
N LEU A 366 -9.23 8.51 10.85
CA LEU A 366 -9.56 7.16 10.40
C LEU A 366 -10.62 7.13 9.30
N LEU A 367 -11.70 7.91 9.46
CA LEU A 367 -12.73 8.05 8.43
C LEU A 367 -12.13 8.59 7.12
N GLY A 368 -11.26 9.60 7.22
CA GLY A 368 -10.56 10.17 6.06
C GLY A 368 -9.62 9.17 5.38
N MET A 369 -8.89 8.36 6.16
CA MET A 369 -8.05 7.27 5.67
C MET A 369 -8.87 6.26 4.87
N THR A 370 -9.96 5.74 5.44
CA THR A 370 -10.85 4.79 4.76
C THR A 370 -11.43 5.40 3.49
N GLY A 371 -11.96 6.62 3.57
CA GLY A 371 -12.56 7.30 2.42
C GLY A 371 -11.57 7.42 1.27
N LEU A 372 -10.33 7.82 1.53
CA LEU A 372 -9.35 8.01 0.46
C LEU A 372 -8.83 6.70 -0.12
N VAL A 373 -8.53 5.69 0.71
CA VAL A 373 -8.10 4.36 0.24
C VAL A 373 -9.18 3.75 -0.66
N SER A 374 -10.44 3.76 -0.20
CA SER A 374 -11.57 3.22 -0.96
C SER A 374 -11.83 4.02 -2.24
N GLY A 375 -11.70 5.35 -2.21
CA GLY A 375 -11.90 6.20 -3.38
C GLY A 375 -10.84 5.98 -4.48
N VAL A 376 -9.56 5.95 -4.11
CA VAL A 376 -8.44 5.79 -5.07
C VAL A 376 -8.38 4.37 -5.63
N MET A 377 -8.55 3.36 -4.78
CA MET A 377 -8.43 1.95 -5.18
C MET A 377 -9.73 1.38 -5.75
N GLN A 378 -10.87 2.03 -5.50
CA GLN A 378 -12.21 1.50 -5.77
C GLN A 378 -12.40 0.11 -5.14
N ALA A 379 -11.84 -0.07 -3.94
CA ALA A 379 -11.79 -1.31 -3.18
C ALA A 379 -12.33 -1.06 -1.76
N PRO A 380 -13.67 -0.88 -1.61
CA PRO A 380 -14.27 -0.43 -0.37
C PRO A 380 -14.08 -1.41 0.79
N LEU A 381 -14.11 -2.73 0.54
CA LEU A 381 -13.98 -3.71 1.61
C LEU A 381 -12.56 -3.73 2.16
N THR A 382 -11.56 -3.64 1.28
CA THR A 382 -10.15 -3.50 1.65
C THR A 382 -9.96 -2.31 2.59
N GLY A 383 -10.48 -1.14 2.21
CA GLY A 383 -10.36 0.08 3.03
C GLY A 383 -11.00 -0.05 4.41
N ILE A 384 -12.16 -0.73 4.51
CA ILE A 384 -12.85 -0.94 5.79
C ILE A 384 -12.05 -1.88 6.69
N PHE A 385 -11.76 -3.09 6.21
CA PHE A 385 -11.11 -4.13 7.02
C PHE A 385 -9.68 -3.76 7.41
N LEU A 386 -8.95 -3.07 6.52
CA LEU A 386 -7.64 -2.54 6.87
C LEU A 386 -7.72 -1.59 8.06
N ILE A 387 -8.58 -0.56 8.00
CA ILE A 387 -8.65 0.44 9.08
C ILE A 387 -9.14 -0.18 10.39
N VAL A 388 -10.11 -1.10 10.34
CA VAL A 388 -10.58 -1.83 11.53
C VAL A 388 -9.45 -2.64 12.17
N GLU A 389 -8.68 -3.41 11.39
CA GLU A 389 -7.60 -4.25 11.95
C GLU A 389 -6.41 -3.45 12.46
N ILE A 390 -5.96 -2.42 11.74
CA ILE A 390 -4.77 -1.64 12.16
C ILE A 390 -5.05 -0.72 13.36
N THR A 391 -6.32 -0.46 13.68
CA THR A 391 -6.73 0.35 14.85
C THR A 391 -7.26 -0.48 16.00
N GLY A 392 -7.64 -1.74 15.74
CA GLY A 392 -8.17 -2.69 16.72
C GLY A 392 -9.63 -2.46 17.11
N GLY A 393 -10.33 -1.49 16.52
CA GLY A 393 -11.66 -1.05 16.97
C GLY A 393 -12.78 -1.37 15.99
N TYR A 394 -13.66 -2.31 16.34
CA TYR A 394 -14.88 -2.61 15.56
C TYR A 394 -16.00 -1.56 15.76
N GLU A 395 -15.87 -0.70 16.77
CA GLU A 395 -16.88 0.32 17.12
C GLU A 395 -17.13 1.32 15.98
N THR A 396 -16.09 1.60 15.18
CA THR A 396 -16.16 2.56 14.07
C THR A 396 -16.63 1.96 12.75
N ILE A 397 -16.92 0.64 12.70
CA ILE A 397 -17.17 -0.06 11.44
C ILE A 397 -18.34 0.52 10.63
N LEU A 398 -19.41 0.94 11.29
CA LEU A 398 -20.61 1.49 10.63
C LEU A 398 -20.28 2.80 9.87
N PRO A 399 -19.70 3.84 10.51
CA PRO A 399 -19.17 5.02 9.83
C PRO A 399 -18.19 4.69 8.70
N LEU A 400 -17.27 3.73 8.91
CA LEU A 400 -16.29 3.35 7.89
C LEU A 400 -16.98 2.77 6.64
N ILE A 401 -18.02 1.95 6.81
CA ILE A 401 -18.81 1.41 5.69
C ILE A 401 -19.45 2.55 4.89
N VAL A 402 -20.07 3.52 5.55
CA VAL A 402 -20.73 4.66 4.89
C VAL A 402 -19.71 5.48 4.10
N VAL A 403 -18.62 5.89 4.75
CA VAL A 403 -17.58 6.71 4.13
C VAL A 403 -16.90 5.99 2.98
N SER A 404 -16.55 4.72 3.16
CA SER A 404 -15.93 3.86 2.15
C SER A 404 -16.82 3.72 0.90
N SER A 405 -18.10 3.40 1.11
CA SER A 405 -19.05 3.13 0.04
C SER A 405 -19.34 4.38 -0.79
N ILE A 406 -19.59 5.52 -0.13
CA ILE A 406 -19.86 6.78 -0.81
C ILE A 406 -18.61 7.25 -1.56
N SER A 407 -17.44 7.23 -0.91
CA SER A 407 -16.21 7.69 -1.54
C SER A 407 -15.83 6.85 -2.75
N SER A 408 -15.92 5.51 -2.64
CA SER A 408 -15.66 4.59 -3.76
C SER A 408 -16.66 4.79 -4.91
N THR A 409 -17.96 4.91 -4.60
CA THR A 409 -19.01 5.08 -5.63
C THR A 409 -18.85 6.41 -6.37
N MET A 410 -18.63 7.50 -5.63
CA MET A 410 -18.48 8.84 -6.22
C MET A 410 -17.17 8.94 -7.02
N SER A 411 -16.08 8.35 -6.52
CA SER A 411 -14.81 8.28 -7.26
C SER A 411 -14.97 7.47 -8.54
N HIS A 412 -15.72 6.36 -8.53
CA HIS A 412 -16.01 5.57 -9.73
C HIS A 412 -16.84 6.34 -10.75
N TYR A 413 -17.82 7.14 -10.32
CA TYR A 413 -18.60 7.98 -11.24
C TYR A 413 -17.73 9.03 -11.96
N LEU A 414 -16.78 9.65 -11.24
CA LEU A 414 -15.89 10.68 -11.79
C LEU A 414 -14.68 10.10 -12.56
N GLU A 415 -14.21 8.92 -12.16
CA GLU A 415 -13.08 8.19 -12.73
C GLU A 415 -13.48 6.70 -12.89
N PRO A 416 -14.02 6.28 -14.04
CA PRO A 416 -14.64 4.96 -14.24
C PRO A 416 -13.74 3.73 -14.05
N ALA A 417 -12.43 3.93 -13.95
CA ALA A 417 -11.48 2.87 -13.68
C ALA A 417 -10.62 3.27 -12.49
N SER A 418 -10.41 2.31 -11.57
CA SER A 418 -9.50 2.51 -10.43
C SER A 418 -8.09 2.82 -10.92
N PHE A 419 -7.27 3.43 -10.06
CA PHE A 419 -5.88 3.73 -10.41
C PHE A 419 -5.14 2.51 -10.98
N TYR A 420 -5.33 1.33 -10.38
CA TYR A 420 -4.66 0.11 -10.83
C TYR A 420 -5.20 -0.46 -12.14
N PHE A 421 -6.51 -0.39 -12.38
CA PHE A 421 -7.10 -0.89 -13.62
C PHE A 421 -6.90 0.07 -14.79
N LYS A 422 -6.86 1.37 -14.54
CA LYS A 422 -6.75 2.40 -15.58
C LYS A 422 -5.42 2.32 -16.35
N GLU A 423 -4.32 2.02 -15.66
CA GLU A 423 -3.00 1.80 -16.27
C GLU A 423 -2.98 0.57 -17.21
N LEU A 424 -3.98 -0.32 -17.16
CA LEU A 424 -4.10 -1.49 -18.04
C LEU A 424 -4.99 -1.25 -19.27
N ILE A 425 -5.79 -0.19 -19.25
CA ILE A 425 -6.74 0.18 -20.31
C ILE A 425 -6.10 1.21 -21.26
N GLU A 426 -5.35 2.16 -20.71
CA GLU A 426 -4.53 3.16 -21.44
C GLU A 426 -3.23 2.54 -21.97
#